data_AF-A0A0G4NP79-F1
#
_entry.id   AF-A0A0G4NP79-F1
#
_cell.length_a   1.000
_cell.length_b   1.000
_cell.length_c   1.000
_cell.angle_alpha   90.00
_cell.angle_beta   90.00
_cell.angle_gamma   90.00
#
_symmetry.space_group_name_H-M   'P 1'
#
loop_
_entity.id
_entity.type
_entity.pdbx_description
1 polymer ?
#
loop_
_entity_poly.entity_id
_entity_poly.type
_entity_poly.pdbx_seq_one_letter_code
_entity_poly.pdbx_strand_id
1 'polypeptide(L)'
;MLLEAGDVIPVDGVYIDGHNVSCDESSATGESDLIKKVPAAAVMQGIREGNTNIKKLDPFLISGARILDGVGTFLVTAVGQNSSH
;
A
#
# COMPACT_ATOMS: atom_id res chain seq x y z
N MET A 1 7.21 8.96 3.87
CA MET A 1 8.37 8.37 3.15
C MET A 1 8.01 8.34 1.67
N LEU A 2 9.00 8.54 0.78
CA LEU A 2 8.81 8.46 -0.67
C LEU A 2 8.95 7.00 -1.10
N LEU A 3 8.10 6.56 -2.00
CA LEU A 3 8.10 5.24 -2.61
C LEU A 3 8.50 5.39 -4.06
N GLU A 4 9.45 4.57 -4.51
CA GLU A 4 9.84 4.47 -5.92
C GLU A 4 9.85 3.00 -6.37
N ALA A 5 9.69 2.78 -7.68
CA ALA A 5 9.75 1.45 -8.25
C ALA A 5 11.11 0.78 -7.96
N GLY A 6 11.04 -0.43 -7.41
CA GLY A 6 12.20 -1.20 -6.99
C GLY A 6 12.45 -1.20 -5.47
N ASP A 7 11.85 -0.25 -4.74
CA ASP A 7 12.01 -0.15 -3.28
C ASP A 7 11.34 -1.32 -2.54
N VAL A 8 11.98 -1.76 -1.47
CA VAL A 8 11.38 -2.67 -0.48
C VAL A 8 10.98 -1.84 0.71
N ILE A 9 9.70 -1.93 1.09
CA ILE A 9 9.13 -1.10 2.14
C ILE A 9 9.63 -1.61 3.49
N PRO A 10 10.34 -0.80 4.29
CA PRO A 10 10.90 -1.25 5.56
C PRO A 10 9.89 -1.19 6.73
N VAL A 11 8.73 -0.59 6.53
CA VAL A 11 7.78 -0.22 7.58
C VAL A 11 6.33 -0.28 7.10
N ASP A 12 5.40 -0.58 8.00
CA ASP A 12 3.97 -0.51 7.68
C ASP A 12 3.49 0.94 7.58
N GLY A 13 2.54 1.18 6.68
CA GLY A 13 1.95 2.49 6.55
C GLY A 13 0.72 2.56 5.65
N VAL A 14 0.27 3.79 5.45
CA VAL A 14 -0.91 4.09 4.64
C VAL A 14 -0.52 5.01 3.49
N TYR A 15 -0.92 4.62 2.30
CA TYR A 15 -0.70 5.33 1.06
C TYR A 15 -1.51 6.62 1.04
N ILE A 16 -0.81 7.76 0.96
CA ILE A 16 -1.44 9.07 1.05
C ILE A 16 -1.71 9.64 -0.34
N ASP A 17 -0.71 9.64 -1.21
CA ASP A 17 -0.82 10.22 -2.54
C ASP A 17 0.30 9.73 -3.46
N GLY A 18 0.10 9.83 -4.78
CA GLY A 18 1.09 9.46 -5.78
C GLY A 18 0.47 8.91 -7.06
N HIS A 19 1.31 8.38 -7.94
CA HIS A 19 0.94 7.98 -9.28
C HIS A 19 1.17 6.48 -9.52
N ASN A 20 0.08 5.75 -9.76
CA ASN A 20 0.05 4.35 -10.20
C ASN A 20 0.91 3.39 -9.35
N VAL A 21 0.90 3.54 -8.03
CA VAL A 21 1.66 2.68 -7.12
C VAL A 21 1.10 1.26 -7.13
N SER A 22 1.96 0.30 -7.43
CA SER A 22 1.66 -1.12 -7.32
C SER A 22 2.78 -1.85 -6.61
N CYS A 23 2.43 -2.83 -5.80
CA CYS A 23 3.39 -3.61 -5.04
C CYS A 23 3.11 -5.11 -5.12
N ASP A 24 4.18 -5.86 -4.92
CA ASP A 24 4.18 -7.30 -4.72
C ASP A 24 4.19 -7.59 -3.22
N GLU A 25 3.16 -8.29 -2.75
CA GLU A 25 2.99 -8.69 -1.34
C GLU A 25 3.23 -10.20 -1.14
N SER A 26 3.85 -10.87 -2.11
CA SER A 26 4.21 -12.30 -2.01
C SER A 26 5.03 -12.64 -0.76
N SER A 27 5.84 -11.70 -0.29
CA SER A 27 6.63 -11.83 0.93
C SER A 27 5.78 -11.89 2.20
N ALA A 28 4.58 -11.30 2.21
CA ALA A 28 3.68 -11.26 3.36
C ALA A 28 2.60 -12.36 3.32
N THR A 29 2.05 -12.67 2.15
CA THR A 29 0.91 -13.60 2.02
C THR A 29 1.29 -14.98 1.47
N GLY A 30 2.47 -15.11 0.86
CA GLY A 30 2.89 -16.32 0.15
C GLY A 30 2.26 -16.49 -1.24
N GLU A 31 1.41 -15.55 -1.67
CA GLU A 31 0.81 -15.51 -3.00
C GLU A 31 1.32 -14.27 -3.76
N SER A 32 1.92 -14.46 -4.95
CA SER A 32 2.39 -13.37 -5.81
C SER A 32 1.23 -12.66 -6.50
N ASP A 33 0.44 -11.91 -5.74
CA ASP A 33 -0.60 -11.05 -6.25
C ASP A 33 -0.09 -9.60 -6.36
N LEU A 34 -0.15 -9.06 -7.58
CA LEU A 34 0.11 -7.65 -7.85
C LEU A 34 -1.06 -6.82 -7.31
N ILE A 35 -0.82 -6.07 -6.24
CA ILE A 35 -1.85 -5.23 -5.62
C ILE A 35 -1.62 -3.77 -6.03
N LYS A 36 -2.66 -3.17 -6.63
CA LYS A 36 -2.69 -1.74 -6.93
C LYS A 36 -3.14 -0.97 -5.71
N LYS A 37 -2.32 -0.01 -5.28
CA LYS A 37 -2.61 0.80 -4.11
C LYS A 37 -3.39 2.04 -4.48
N VAL A 38 -4.39 2.34 -3.65
CA VAL A 38 -5.30 3.46 -3.87
C VAL A 38 -5.11 4.47 -2.73
N PRO A 39 -4.97 5.78 -3.03
CA PRO A 39 -4.78 6.78 -1.99
C PRO A 39 -5.90 6.72 -0.94
N ALA A 40 -5.55 6.85 0.34
CA ALA A 40 -6.51 6.76 1.44
C ALA A 40 -7.71 7.72 1.27
N ALA A 41 -7.48 8.91 0.70
CA ALA A 41 -8.54 9.86 0.39
C ALA A 41 -9.58 9.28 -0.59
N ALA A 42 -9.13 8.60 -1.65
CA ALA A 42 -9.99 7.96 -2.63
C ALA A 42 -10.72 6.74 -2.04
N VAL A 43 -10.07 5.98 -1.16
CA VAL A 43 -10.72 4.87 -0.43
C VAL A 43 -11.83 5.40 0.48
N MET A 44 -11.55 6.45 1.25
CA MET A 44 -12.54 7.09 2.14
C MET A 44 -13.72 7.69 1.37
N GLN A 45 -13.48 8.27 0.19
CA GLN A 45 -14.52 8.74 -0.70
C GLN A 45 -15.37 7.57 -1.24
N GLY A 46 -14.72 6.50 -1.71
CA GLY A 46 -15.42 5.29 -2.20
C GLY A 46 -16.31 4.65 -1.12
N ILE A 47 -15.85 4.61 0.13
CA ILE A 47 -16.66 4.13 1.27
C ILE A 47 -17.88 5.04 1.50
N ARG A 48 -17.70 6.37 1.46
CA ARG A 48 -18.80 7.34 1.63
C ARG A 48 -19.83 7.25 0.50
N GLU A 49 -19.38 6.97 -0.71
CA GLU A 49 -20.23 6.82 -1.91
C GLU A 49 -20.92 5.44 -1.98
N GLY A 50 -20.68 4.55 -1.02
CA GLY A 50 -21.32 3.23 -0.94
C GLY A 50 -20.74 2.20 -1.92
N ASN A 51 -19.48 2.38 -2.35
CA ASN A 51 -18.82 1.45 -3.25
C ASN A 51 -18.67 0.06 -2.60
N THR A 52 -19.21 -0.97 -3.23
CA THR A 52 -19.20 -2.36 -2.74
C THR A 52 -17.87 -3.09 -2.98
N ASN A 53 -16.95 -2.51 -3.75
CA ASN A 53 -15.65 -3.11 -4.09
C ASN A 53 -14.51 -2.62 -3.17
N ILE A 54 -14.80 -2.47 -1.87
CA ILE A 54 -13.83 -2.00 -0.85
C ILE A 54 -12.58 -2.90 -0.80
N LYS A 55 -12.73 -4.20 -1.08
CA LYS A 55 -11.61 -5.15 -1.14
C LYS A 55 -10.56 -4.84 -2.20
N LYS A 56 -10.88 -4.03 -3.22
CA LYS A 56 -9.92 -3.59 -4.25
C LYS A 56 -9.34 -2.21 -3.95
N LEU A 57 -9.85 -1.53 -2.94
CA LEU A 57 -9.44 -0.21 -2.51
C LEU A 57 -8.50 -0.38 -1.31
N ASP A 58 -7.26 -0.75 -1.60
CA ASP A 58 -6.28 -1.01 -0.56
C ASP A 58 -5.30 0.17 -0.42
N PRO A 59 -5.39 0.95 0.68
CA PRO A 59 -4.45 2.02 0.95
C PRO A 59 -3.29 1.55 1.84
N PHE A 60 -3.26 0.31 2.33
CA PHE A 60 -2.22 -0.14 3.26
C PHE A 60 -0.97 -0.57 2.50
N LEU A 61 0.19 -0.27 3.05
CA LEU A 61 1.48 -0.81 2.61
C LEU A 61 2.09 -1.57 3.78
N ILE A 62 2.47 -2.81 3.53
CA ILE A 62 3.03 -3.71 4.54
C ILE A 62 4.55 -3.78 4.38
N SER A 63 5.27 -3.83 5.50
CA SER A 63 6.70 -4.03 5.52
C SER A 63 7.08 -5.35 4.83
N GLY A 64 8.15 -5.31 4.04
CA GLY A 64 8.57 -6.45 3.21
C GLY A 64 7.92 -6.51 1.83
N ALA A 65 6.86 -5.73 1.57
CA ALA A 65 6.33 -5.58 0.22
C ALA A 65 7.32 -4.84 -0.68
N ARG A 66 7.30 -5.15 -1.98
CA ARG A 66 8.17 -4.50 -2.97
C ARG A 66 7.34 -3.64 -3.91
N ILE A 67 7.73 -2.39 -4.09
CA ILE A 67 7.13 -1.50 -5.10
C ILE A 67 7.60 -1.96 -6.48
N LEU A 68 6.65 -2.28 -7.35
CA LEU A 68 6.93 -2.73 -8.71
C LEU A 68 6.85 -1.59 -9.72
N ASP A 69 5.90 -0.69 -9.53
CA ASP A 69 5.69 0.47 -10.40
C ASP A 69 5.09 1.64 -9.61
N GLY A 70 5.30 2.84 -10.13
CA GLY A 70 4.77 4.08 -9.61
C GLY A 70 5.70 4.80 -8.64
N VAL A 71 5.25 5.98 -8.25
CA VAL A 71 5.89 6.81 -7.24
C VAL A 71 4.85 7.39 -6.31
N GLY A 72 5.17 7.56 -5.04
CA GLY A 72 4.21 8.16 -4.13
C GLY A 72 4.72 8.41 -2.74
N THR A 73 3.87 9.03 -1.93
CA THR A 73 4.15 9.33 -0.54
C THR A 73 3.21 8.54 0.35
N PHE A 74 3.78 7.95 1.40
CA PHE A 74 3.00 7.24 2.40
C PHE A 74 3.31 7.70 3.83
N LEU A 75 2.31 7.55 4.69
CA LEU A 75 2.36 7.83 6.12
C LEU A 75 2.76 6.56 6.86
N VAL A 76 3.84 6.62 7.61
CA VAL A 76 4.32 5.49 8.42
C VAL A 76 3.43 5.37 9.65
N THR A 77 2.84 4.19 9.87
CA THR A 77 1.95 3.93 11.02
C THR A 77 2.62 3.07 12.09
N ALA A 78 3.50 2.15 11.71
CA ALA A 78 4.25 1.31 12.64
C ALA A 78 5.68 1.08 12.14
N VAL A 79 6.62 0.91 13.08
CA VAL A 79 8.04 0.65 12.80
C VAL A 79 8.60 -0.41 13.74
N GLY A 80 9.53 -1.24 13.26
CA GLY A 80 10.27 -2.20 14.08
C GLY A 80 9.45 -3.43 14.51
N GLN A 81 9.60 -3.87 15.77
CA GLN A 81 8.88 -5.05 16.32
C GLN A 81 7.34 -4.92 16.32
N ASN A 82 6.80 -3.75 16.02
CA ASN A 82 5.36 -3.50 15.90
C ASN A 82 4.88 -3.45 14.44
N SER A 83 5.78 -3.63 13.47
CA SER A 83 5.42 -3.83 12.06
C SER A 83 5.04 -5.31 11.86
N SER A 84 4.01 -5.54 11.06
CA SER A 84 3.49 -6.89 10.77
C SER A 84 4.57 -7.69 10.06
N HIS A 85 5.01 -8.79 10.69
CA HIS A 85 6.19 -9.55 10.33
C HIS A 85 5.86 -10.83 9.57
#